data_AF-A0A3D5D7G8-F1
#
_entry.id   AF-A0A3D5D7G8-F1
#
_cell.length_a   1.000
_cell.length_b   1.000
_cell.length_c   1.000
_cell.angle_alpha   90.00
_cell.angle_beta   90.00
_cell.angle_gamma   90.00
#
_symmetry.space_group_name_H-M   'P 1'
#
loop_
_entity.id
_entity.type
_entity.pdbx_description
1 polymer ?
#
loop_
_entity_poly.entity_id
_entity_poly.type
_entity_poly.pdbx_seq_one_letter_code
_entity_poly.pdbx_strand_id
1 'polypeptide(L)'
;MNPIPINRRQFFDSVQNGLYGAALASLLTRDLYGKEPHHKPALPMDTRPRQPHFAPRAKAVIQFCMQGGPSQVDLFDPKPALNKYHGQDAPEEFTKVAPAGRSMKGKVMRSHWKFA
;
A
#
# COMPACT_ATOMS: atom_id res chain seq x y z
N MET A 1 63.15 5.84 21.70
CA MET A 1 61.82 6.34 21.31
C MET A 1 61.00 6.45 22.58
N ASN A 2 60.89 7.63 23.19
CA ASN A 2 60.13 7.78 24.44
C ASN A 2 58.64 7.65 24.12
N PRO A 3 57.89 6.74 24.77
CA PRO A 3 56.44 6.67 24.55
C PRO A 3 55.83 7.96 25.05
N ILE A 4 55.14 8.68 24.16
CA ILE A 4 54.36 9.86 24.55
C ILE A 4 53.28 9.38 25.53
N PRO A 5 53.16 9.94 26.74
CA PRO A 5 52.13 9.54 27.69
C PRO A 5 50.75 9.81 27.09
N ILE A 6 49.95 8.76 26.93
CA ILE A 6 48.60 8.85 26.35
C ILE A 6 47.70 9.62 27.32
N ASN A 7 47.28 10.82 26.94
CA ASN A 7 46.29 11.57 27.70
C ASN A 7 44.88 11.03 27.41
N ARG A 8 43.97 11.11 28.38
CA ARG A 8 42.54 10.75 28.25
C ARG A 8 41.93 11.24 26.93
N ARG A 9 42.22 12.49 26.54
CA ARG A 9 41.70 13.05 25.27
C ARG A 9 42.14 12.24 24.05
N GLN A 10 43.43 11.93 23.94
CA GLN A 10 43.97 11.13 22.83
C GLN A 10 43.44 9.71 22.82
N PHE A 11 43.22 9.12 24.00
CA PHE A 11 42.57 7.82 24.13
C PHE A 11 41.13 7.84 23.61
N PHE A 12 40.32 8.83 24.00
CA PHE A 12 38.94 8.94 23.51
C PHE A 12 38.88 9.27 22.01
N ASP A 13 39.77 10.13 21.50
CA ASP A 13 39.86 10.44 20.07
C ASP A 13 40.16 9.19 19.23
N SER A 14 41.07 8.33 19.71
CA SER A 14 41.43 7.08 19.00
C SER A 14 40.33 6.02 19.07
N VAL A 15 39.64 5.87 20.20
CA VAL A 15 38.49 4.96 20.34
C VAL A 15 37.31 5.40 19.47
N GLN A 16 37.01 6.70 19.43
CA GLN A 16 35.93 7.27 18.62
C GLN A 16 36.16 7.01 17.12
N ASN A 17 37.39 7.23 16.63
CA ASN A 17 37.74 6.97 15.24
C ASN A 17 37.63 5.48 14.87
N GLY A 18 38.04 4.58 15.77
CA GLY A 18 37.87 3.13 15.57
C GLY A 18 36.40 2.71 15.51
N LEU A 19 35.56 3.26 16.39
CA LEU A 19 34.14 2.95 16.43
C LEU A 19 33.42 3.47 15.18
N TYR A 20 33.73 4.69 14.72
CA TYR A 20 33.17 5.23 13.48
C TYR A 20 33.63 4.45 12.25
N GLY A 21 34.90 4.05 12.20
CA GLY A 21 35.42 3.20 11.13
C GLY A 21 34.69 1.86 11.05
N ALA A 22 34.48 1.20 12.20
CA ALA A 22 33.74 -0.06 12.27
C ALA A 22 32.26 0.09 11.88
N ALA A 23 31.60 1.17 12.33
CA ALA A 23 30.22 1.46 11.98
C ALA A 23 30.06 1.74 10.47
N LEU A 24 30.93 2.56 9.89
CA LEU A 24 30.92 2.87 8.46
C LEU A 24 31.22 1.61 7.62
N ALA A 25 32.22 0.83 8.01
CA ALA A 25 32.54 -0.43 7.35
C ALA A 25 31.35 -1.41 7.41
N SER A 26 30.64 -1.47 8.55
CA SER A 26 29.43 -2.29 8.69
C SER A 26 28.32 -1.86 7.73
N LEU A 27 28.06 -0.55 7.62
CA LEU A 27 27.04 0.00 6.71
C LEU A 27 27.42 -0.24 5.24
N LEU A 28 28.65 0.11 4.85
CA LEU A 28 29.15 -0.12 3.48
C LEU A 28 29.17 -1.61 3.11
N THR A 29 29.50 -2.50 4.06
CA THR A 29 29.46 -3.96 3.83
C THR A 29 28.02 -4.44 3.62
N ARG A 30 27.04 -3.88 4.35
CA ARG A 30 25.62 -4.20 4.15
C ARG A 30 25.13 -3.75 2.77
N ASP A 31 25.53 -2.57 2.33
CA ASP A 31 25.18 -2.02 1.02
C ASP A 31 25.89 -2.76 -0.14
N LEU A 32 27.20 -3.00 -0.02
CA LEU A 32 28.04 -3.60 -1.08
C LEU A 32 27.72 -5.09 -1.29
N TYR A 33 27.52 -5.85 -0.21
CA TYR A 33 27.19 -7.28 -0.29
C TYR A 33 25.68 -7.56 -0.28
N GLY A 34 24.83 -6.52 -0.25
CA GLY A 34 23.38 -6.65 -0.31
C GLY A 34 22.80 -7.61 0.73
N LYS A 35 23.36 -7.63 1.95
CA LYS A 35 23.08 -8.69 2.94
C LYS A 35 21.68 -8.59 3.55
N GLU A 36 20.98 -7.48 3.32
CA GLU A 36 19.60 -7.27 3.73
C GLU A 36 18.79 -6.88 2.48
N PRO A 37 17.91 -7.75 1.98
CA PRO A 37 16.98 -7.31 0.97
C PRO A 37 16.05 -6.28 1.64
N HIS A 38 16.06 -5.03 1.16
CA HIS A 38 15.15 -3.95 1.62
C HIS A 38 13.67 -4.35 1.55
N HIS A 39 13.37 -5.39 0.78
CA HIS A 39 12.15 -6.15 0.85
C HIS A 39 12.48 -7.50 1.48
N LYS A 40 11.89 -7.81 2.65
CA LYS A 40 11.80 -9.22 3.05
C LYS A 40 11.33 -9.98 1.82
N PRO A 41 12.03 -11.02 1.32
CA PRO A 41 11.48 -11.83 0.24
C PRO A 41 10.07 -12.18 0.70
N ALA A 42 9.08 -11.93 -0.16
CA ALA A 42 7.71 -12.30 0.15
C ALA A 42 7.81 -13.72 0.70
N LEU A 43 7.46 -13.90 1.98
CA LEU A 43 7.45 -15.22 2.60
C LEU A 43 6.82 -16.13 1.56
N PRO A 44 7.42 -17.30 1.21
CA PRO A 44 6.85 -18.17 0.20
C PRO A 44 5.37 -18.28 0.51
N MET A 45 4.55 -17.66 -0.35
CA MET A 45 3.17 -17.41 -0.01
C MET A 45 2.52 -18.76 -0.12
N ASP A 46 2.43 -19.42 1.03
CA ASP A 46 1.90 -20.75 1.13
C ASP A 46 0.41 -20.65 0.81
N THR A 47 0.08 -20.91 -0.45
CA THR A 47 -1.29 -20.92 -0.96
C THR A 47 -2.03 -22.19 -0.54
N ARG A 48 -1.37 -23.09 0.21
CA ARG A 48 -2.06 -24.25 0.78
C ARG A 48 -3.10 -23.77 1.79
N PRO A 49 -4.28 -24.41 1.83
CA PRO A 49 -5.29 -24.12 2.83
C PRO A 49 -4.70 -24.22 4.25
N ARG A 50 -4.81 -23.14 5.02
CA ARG A 50 -4.38 -23.12 6.42
C ARG A 50 -5.54 -23.56 7.30
N GLN A 51 -5.22 -24.30 8.36
CA GLN A 51 -6.24 -24.62 9.35
C GLN A 51 -6.62 -23.34 10.12
N PRO A 52 -7.92 -23.02 10.25
CA PRO A 52 -8.37 -21.91 11.06
C PRO A 52 -8.09 -22.18 12.55
N HIS A 53 -7.94 -21.11 13.34
CA HIS A 53 -7.74 -21.24 14.80
C HIS A 53 -8.94 -21.87 15.52
N PHE A 54 -10.12 -21.85 14.89
CA PHE A 54 -11.36 -22.42 15.42
C PHE A 54 -12.04 -23.30 14.36
N ALA A 55 -12.74 -24.33 14.81
CA ALA A 55 -13.54 -25.16 13.92
C ALA A 55 -14.61 -24.30 13.20
N PRO A 56 -14.70 -24.34 11.86
CA PRO A 56 -15.69 -23.59 11.12
C PRO A 56 -17.09 -24.08 11.50
N ARG A 57 -17.95 -23.15 11.92
CA ARG A 57 -19.34 -23.45 12.30
C ARG A 57 -20.29 -23.43 11.10
N ALA A 58 -19.95 -22.67 10.05
CA ALA A 58 -20.73 -22.56 8.83
C ALA A 58 -20.46 -23.75 7.91
N LYS A 59 -21.52 -24.39 7.41
CA LYS A 59 -21.43 -25.53 6.48
C LYS A 59 -21.44 -25.12 5.01
N ALA A 60 -22.03 -23.97 4.69
CA ALA A 60 -22.09 -23.41 3.34
C ALA A 60 -22.08 -21.87 3.40
N VAL A 61 -21.46 -21.25 2.40
CA VAL A 61 -21.48 -19.79 2.18
C VAL A 61 -22.06 -19.55 0.79
N ILE A 62 -23.19 -18.87 0.72
CA ILE A 62 -23.80 -18.45 -0.54
C ILE A 62 -23.53 -16.95 -0.69
N GLN A 63 -22.65 -16.60 -1.62
CA GLN A 63 -22.32 -15.20 -1.92
C GLN A 63 -23.06 -14.75 -3.18
N PHE A 64 -23.89 -13.73 -3.05
CA PHE A 64 -24.55 -13.08 -4.18
C PHE A 64 -23.77 -11.84 -4.60
N CYS A 65 -23.15 -11.89 -5.79
CA CYS A 65 -22.55 -10.71 -6.42
C CYS A 65 -23.60 -10.04 -7.32
N MET A 66 -24.42 -9.18 -6.73
CA MET A 66 -25.45 -8.45 -7.47
C MET A 66 -24.84 -7.24 -8.17
N GLN A 67 -25.05 -7.15 -9.48
CA GLN A 67 -24.72 -5.95 -10.24
C GLN A 67 -25.67 -4.82 -9.87
N GLY A 68 -25.13 -3.61 -9.60
CA GLY A 68 -25.92 -2.40 -9.35
C GLY A 68 -25.95 -1.92 -7.90
N GLY A 69 -25.24 -2.56 -6.98
CA GLY A 69 -24.96 -1.95 -5.67
C GLY A 69 -24.00 -0.77 -5.82
N PRO A 70 -24.28 0.41 -5.25
CA PRO A 70 -23.37 1.53 -5.32
C PRO A 70 -22.08 1.17 -4.55
N SER A 71 -20.92 1.34 -5.19
CA SER A 71 -19.66 1.06 -4.51
C SER A 71 -19.41 2.06 -3.38
N GLN A 72 -18.55 1.70 -2.42
CA GLN A 72 -18.12 2.65 -1.38
C GLN A 72 -17.56 3.95 -1.99
N VAL A 73 -16.85 3.82 -3.12
CA VAL A 73 -16.32 4.95 -3.88
C VAL A 73 -17.46 5.78 -4.47
N ASP A 74 -18.54 5.17 -4.96
CA ASP A 74 -19.69 5.89 -5.51
C ASP A 74 -20.47 6.66 -4.44
N LEU A 75 -20.56 6.14 -3.22
CA LEU A 75 -21.40 6.67 -2.14
C LEU A 75 -20.82 7.90 -1.43
N PHE A 76 -19.57 7.82 -0.99
CA PHE A 76 -19.05 8.77 0.02
C PHE A 76 -18.03 9.78 -0.51
N ASP A 77 -17.59 9.65 -1.76
CA ASP A 77 -16.63 10.57 -2.35
C ASP A 77 -17.36 11.73 -3.08
N PRO A 78 -17.15 13.00 -2.69
CA PRO A 78 -17.70 14.14 -3.40
C PRO A 78 -17.18 14.19 -4.83
N LYS A 79 -18.11 14.16 -5.80
CA LYS A 79 -17.79 14.22 -7.23
C LYS A 79 -18.36 15.51 -7.84
N PRO A 80 -17.61 16.64 -7.81
CA PRO A 80 -18.08 17.92 -8.36
C PRO A 80 -18.49 17.83 -9.84
N ALA A 81 -17.82 16.95 -10.61
CA ALA A 81 -18.17 16.69 -12.00
C ALA A 81 -19.61 16.16 -12.17
N LEU A 82 -20.08 15.29 -11.27
CA LEU A 82 -21.47 14.80 -11.33
C LEU A 82 -22.50 15.90 -11.09
N ASN A 83 -22.16 16.92 -10.31
CA ASN A 83 -23.01 18.11 -10.15
C ASN A 83 -23.03 18.95 -11.43
N LYS A 84 -21.86 19.15 -12.06
CA LYS A 84 -21.73 19.93 -13.30
C LYS A 84 -22.50 19.31 -14.47
N TYR A 85 -22.46 17.99 -14.60
CA TYR A 85 -23.05 17.26 -15.73
C TYR A 85 -24.44 16.69 -15.42
N HIS A 86 -25.05 17.04 -14.28
CA HIS A 86 -26.34 16.48 -13.88
C HIS A 86 -27.43 16.65 -14.95
N GLY A 87 -28.11 15.55 -15.32
CA GLY A 87 -29.20 15.53 -16.30
C GLY A 87 -28.74 15.49 -17.76
N GLN A 88 -27.43 15.68 -18.01
CA GLN A 88 -26.83 15.54 -19.33
C GLN A 88 -26.62 14.06 -19.66
N ASP A 89 -26.54 13.74 -20.94
CA ASP A 89 -26.28 12.38 -21.37
C ASP A 89 -24.82 12.00 -21.01
N ALA A 90 -24.63 10.77 -20.54
CA ALA A 90 -23.30 10.29 -20.20
C ALA A 90 -22.38 10.33 -21.44
N PRO A 91 -21.11 10.77 -21.31
CA PRO A 91 -20.16 10.78 -22.42
C PRO A 91 -19.96 9.38 -22.99
N GLU A 92 -19.77 9.30 -24.31
CA GLU A 92 -19.70 8.01 -25.02
C GLU A 92 -18.53 7.13 -24.56
N GLU A 93 -17.47 7.75 -24.04
CA GLU A 93 -16.32 7.07 -23.44
C GLU A 93 -16.73 6.18 -22.25
N PHE A 94 -17.71 6.61 -21.44
CA PHE A 94 -18.20 5.85 -20.29
C PHE A 94 -19.27 4.82 -20.68
N THR A 95 -20.02 5.06 -21.76
CA THR A 95 -21.09 4.14 -22.20
C THR A 95 -20.59 2.95 -23.02
N LYS A 96 -19.38 3.02 -23.59
CA LYS A 96 -18.76 1.93 -24.37
C LYS A 96 -18.27 0.76 -23.50
N VAL A 97 -17.99 1.02 -22.21
CA VAL A 97 -17.32 0.07 -21.31
C VAL A 97 -18.31 -0.69 -20.40
N ALA A 98 -19.62 -0.43 -20.51
CA ALA A 98 -20.61 -1.09 -19.66
C ALA A 98 -20.61 -2.62 -19.93
N PRO A 99 -20.12 -3.45 -18.98
CA PRO A 99 -20.25 -4.89 -19.11
C PRO A 99 -21.74 -5.23 -18.94
N ALA A 100 -22.24 -6.18 -19.73
CA ALA A 100 -23.63 -6.67 -19.73
C ALA A 100 -24.65 -5.98 -20.67
N GLY A 101 -24.23 -5.54 -21.87
CA GLY A 101 -25.14 -5.38 -23.02
C GLY A 101 -26.23 -4.31 -22.89
N ARG A 102 -26.14 -3.44 -21.88
CA ARG A 102 -27.06 -2.33 -21.64
C ARG A 102 -26.41 -1.05 -22.10
N SER A 103 -26.42 -0.81 -23.42
CA SER A 103 -26.18 0.52 -23.95
C SER A 103 -27.41 1.38 -23.66
N MET A 104 -27.47 1.90 -22.43
CA MET A 104 -28.38 3.00 -22.11
C MET A 104 -27.50 4.24 -22.04
N LYS A 105 -27.74 5.20 -22.94
CA LYS A 105 -27.41 6.61 -22.71
C LYS A 105 -28.21 7.07 -21.49
N GLY A 106 -27.77 6.67 -20.31
CA GLY A 106 -28.31 7.13 -19.05
C GLY A 106 -27.92 8.59 -18.84
N LYS A 107 -28.79 9.33 -18.17
CA LYS A 107 -28.47 10.69 -17.73
C LYS A 107 -27.54 10.63 -16.53
N VAL A 108 -26.58 11.55 -16.46
CA VAL A 108 -25.69 11.68 -15.32
C VAL A 108 -26.51 12.13 -14.10
N MET A 109 -26.43 11.36 -13.03
CA MET A 109 -27.10 11.67 -11.77
C MET A 109 -26.11 12.32 -10.81
N ARG A 110 -26.49 13.46 -10.24
CA ARG A 110 -25.74 14.09 -9.15
C ARG A 110 -25.88 13.26 -7.88
N SER A 111 -24.98 13.49 -6.93
CA SER A 111 -25.15 12.95 -5.59
C SER A 111 -26.40 13.56 -4.93
N HIS A 112 -27.18 12.73 -4.24
CA HIS A 112 -28.30 13.20 -3.42
C HIS A 112 -27.84 13.80 -2.09
N TRP A 113 -26.56 13.59 -1.72
CA TRP A 113 -25.96 14.05 -0.48
C TRP A 113 -25.22 15.35 -0.72
N LYS A 114 -25.39 16.29 0.22
CA LYS A 114 -24.60 17.52 0.26
C LYS A 114 -23.36 17.24 1.10
N PHE A 115 -22.20 17.31 0.46
CA PHE A 115 -20.92 17.26 1.16
C PHE A 115 -20.58 18.69 1.60
N ALA A 116 -20.11 18.82 2.84
CA ALA A 116 -19.81 20.10 3.47
C ALA A 116 -18.54 20.74 2.90
#